data_AF-D9XFR4-F1
#
_entry.id   AF-D9XFR4-F1
#
_cell.length_a   1.000
_cell.length_b   1.000
_cell.length_c   1.000
_cell.angle_alpha   90.00
_cell.angle_beta   90.00
_cell.angle_gamma   90.00
#
_symmetry.space_group_name_H-M   'P 1'
#
loop_
_entity.id
_entity.type
_entity.pdbx_description
1 polymer ?
#
loop_
_entity_poly.entity_id
_entity_poly.type
_entity_poly.pdbx_seq_one_letter_code
_entity_poly.pdbx_strand_id
1 'polypeptide(L)'
;MIDETTPRINAAERALRHARMDQAKRDGALDWSEWWQLAAKDQVLAEPTARRCEIYGEHADGDVPSAAWHARVLREKGFGEARPVWC
;
A
#
# COMPACT_ATOMS: atom_id res chain seq x y z
N MET A 1 3.09 -11.00 -7.00
CA MET A 1 4.24 -11.70 -6.40
C MET A 1 5.44 -11.47 -7.31
N ILE A 2 6.68 -11.33 -6.82
CA ILE A 2 7.82 -11.24 -7.75
C ILE A 2 8.08 -12.62 -8.37
N ASP A 3 8.40 -12.68 -9.66
CA ASP A 3 8.84 -13.92 -10.27
C ASP A 3 10.33 -14.11 -9.98
N GLU A 4 10.65 -14.99 -9.04
CA GLU A 4 12.03 -15.25 -8.61
C GLU A 4 12.92 -15.84 -9.72
N THR A 5 12.32 -16.38 -10.79
CA THR A 5 13.06 -16.94 -11.94
C THR A 5 13.61 -15.84 -12.88
N THR A 6 13.23 -14.58 -12.67
CA THR A 6 13.62 -13.44 -13.52
C THR A 6 14.40 -12.34 -12.76
N PRO A 7 15.50 -12.67 -12.05
CA PRO A 7 16.17 -11.75 -11.12
C PRO A 7 16.69 -10.46 -11.78
N ARG A 8 17.12 -10.52 -13.05
CA ARG A 8 17.58 -9.34 -13.79
C ARG A 8 16.44 -8.39 -14.15
N ILE A 9 15.28 -8.94 -14.50
CA ILE A 9 14.08 -8.14 -14.80
C ILE A 9 13.59 -7.48 -13.51
N ASN A 10 13.52 -8.23 -12.41
CA ASN A 10 13.16 -7.69 -11.09
C ASN A 10 14.06 -6.52 -10.67
N ALA A 11 15.38 -6.64 -10.88
CA ALA A 11 16.33 -5.58 -10.57
C ALA A 11 16.13 -4.33 -11.46
N ALA A 12 15.94 -4.53 -12.78
CA ALA A 12 15.74 -3.45 -13.74
C ALA A 12 14.41 -2.71 -13.50
N GLU A 13 13.32 -3.45 -13.26
CA GLU A 13 12.01 -2.87 -12.90
C GLU A 13 12.13 -2.06 -11.61
N ARG A 14 12.76 -2.61 -10.57
CA ARG A 14 12.93 -1.92 -9.28
C ARG A 14 13.69 -0.61 -9.45
N ALA A 15 14.79 -0.63 -10.19
CA ALA A 15 15.59 0.57 -10.46
C ALA A 15 14.77 1.63 -11.22
N LEU A 16 14.05 1.22 -12.27
CA LEU A 16 13.20 2.12 -13.05
C LEU A 16 12.07 2.72 -12.20
N ARG A 17 11.40 1.89 -11.40
CA ARG A 17 10.30 2.31 -10.52
C ARG A 17 10.78 3.35 -9.51
N HIS A 18 11.91 3.11 -8.85
CA HIS A 18 12.48 4.09 -7.91
C HIS A 18 12.88 5.39 -8.60
N ALA A 19 13.55 5.32 -9.76
CA ALA A 19 13.93 6.52 -10.50
C ALA A 19 12.71 7.37 -10.90
N ARG A 20 11.59 6.72 -11.29
CA ARG A 20 10.33 7.40 -11.58
C ARG A 20 9.68 7.99 -10.33
N MET A 21 9.70 7.28 -9.20
CA MET A 21 9.21 7.80 -7.93
C MET A 21 10.00 9.05 -7.50
N ASP A 22 11.33 9.02 -7.60
CA ASP A 22 12.20 10.14 -7.26
C ASP A 22 12.00 11.34 -8.20
N GLN A 23 11.74 11.09 -9.48
CA GLN A 23 11.37 12.15 -10.42
C GLN A 23 10.00 12.74 -10.05
N ALA A 24 8.98 11.92 -9.80
CA ALA A 24 7.66 12.39 -9.43
C ALA A 24 7.69 13.25 -8.15
N LYS A 25 8.48 12.84 -7.14
CA LYS A 25 8.69 13.65 -5.92
C LYS A 25 9.31 15.00 -6.23
N ARG A 26 10.33 15.06 -7.10
CA ARG A 26 10.93 16.33 -7.55
C ARG A 26 9.95 17.21 -8.33
N ASP A 27 9.01 16.60 -9.03
CA ASP A 27 7.95 17.29 -9.76
C ASP A 27 6.76 17.70 -8.86
N GLY A 28 6.84 17.43 -7.54
CA GLY A 28 5.87 17.85 -6.54
C GLY A 28 4.83 16.79 -6.16
N ALA A 29 4.99 15.54 -6.58
CA ALA A 29 4.16 14.46 -6.06
C ALA A 29 4.43 14.25 -4.56
N LEU A 30 3.37 14.32 -3.76
CA LEU A 30 3.45 14.08 -2.32
C LEU A 30 3.70 12.60 -2.05
N ASP A 31 4.54 12.32 -1.06
CA ASP A 31 4.53 11.00 -0.45
C ASP A 31 3.31 10.80 0.46
N TRP A 32 3.16 9.60 1.00
CA TRP A 32 2.00 9.23 1.78
C TRP A 32 1.85 10.05 3.07
N SER A 33 2.96 10.37 3.74
CA SER A 33 2.93 11.16 4.98
C SER A 33 2.60 12.62 4.67
N GLU A 34 3.27 13.19 3.66
CA GLU A 34 3.03 14.55 3.18
C GLU A 34 1.58 14.75 2.74
N TRP A 35 0.98 13.75 2.09
CA TRP A 35 -0.42 13.79 1.69
C TRP A 35 -1.36 13.87 2.91
N TRP A 36 -1.15 13.06 3.95
CA TRP A 36 -1.96 13.14 5.17
C TRP A 36 -1.77 14.45 5.94
N GLN A 37 -0.54 14.98 5.98
CA GLN A 37 -0.28 16.29 6.57
C GLN A 37 -1.01 17.41 5.83
N LEU A 38 -1.11 17.31 4.49
CA LEU A 38 -1.89 18.25 3.70
C LEU A 38 -3.40 18.08 3.95
N ALA A 39 -3.90 16.84 3.95
CA ALA A 39 -5.30 16.54 4.23
C ALA A 39 -5.73 17.05 5.62
N ALA A 40 -4.86 16.96 6.62
CA ALA A 40 -5.13 17.48 7.97
C ALA A 40 -5.32 19.01 8.03
N LYS A 41 -4.87 19.75 7.01
CA LYS A 41 -5.04 21.22 6.93
C LYS A 41 -6.37 21.62 6.30
N ASP A 42 -7.05 20.71 5.62
CA ASP A 42 -8.36 20.98 5.02
C ASP A 42 -9.45 20.98 6.10
N GLN A 43 -10.34 21.98 6.08
CA GLN A 43 -11.34 22.18 7.12
C GLN A 43 -12.32 21.01 7.26
N VAL A 44 -12.62 20.31 6.16
CA VAL A 44 -13.55 19.17 6.15
C VAL A 44 -12.81 17.88 6.54
N LEU A 45 -11.54 17.74 6.17
CA LEU A 45 -10.78 16.51 6.39
C LEU A 45 -9.96 16.50 7.68
N ALA A 46 -9.80 17.63 8.37
CA ALA A 46 -8.98 17.75 9.58
C ALA A 46 -9.37 16.74 10.67
N GLU A 47 -10.65 16.69 11.07
CA GLU A 47 -11.11 15.79 12.13
C GLU A 47 -11.01 14.30 11.72
N PRO A 48 -11.52 13.86 10.55
CA PRO A 48 -11.36 12.48 10.11
C PRO A 48 -9.90 12.03 10.00
N THR A 49 -9.01 12.93 9.55
CA THR A 49 -7.58 12.65 9.44
C THR A 49 -6.94 12.46 10.82
N ALA A 50 -7.26 13.33 11.79
CA ALA A 50 -6.78 13.20 13.16
C ALA A 50 -7.22 11.86 13.78
N ARG A 51 -8.48 11.48 13.63
CA ARG A 51 -9.01 10.20 14.12
C ARG A 51 -8.34 8.99 13.49
N ARG A 52 -8.08 9.02 12.18
CA ARG A 52 -7.31 7.97 11.51
C ARG A 52 -5.91 7.85 12.11
N CYS A 53 -5.20 8.97 12.30
CA CYS A 53 -3.85 8.95 12.85
C CYS A 53 -3.81 8.43 14.29
N GLU A 54 -4.86 8.64 15.09
CA GLU A 54 -4.99 8.01 16.43
C GLU A 54 -5.07 6.48 16.35
N ILE A 55 -5.76 5.94 15.35
CA ILE A 55 -5.98 4.50 15.18
C ILE A 55 -4.77 3.81 14.52
N TYR A 56 -4.20 4.44 13.50
CA TYR A 56 -3.23 3.82 12.59
C TYR A 56 -1.85 4.48 12.58
N GLY A 57 -1.64 5.62 13.24
CA GLY A 57 -0.36 6.34 13.20
C GLY A 57 0.05 6.79 11.78
N GLU A 58 1.38 6.88 11.58
CA GLU A 58 2.00 7.28 10.30
C GLU A 58 1.92 6.17 9.24
N HIS A 59 1.86 4.90 9.65
CA HIS A 59 1.74 3.74 8.79
C HIS A 59 0.89 2.64 9.42
N ALA A 60 0.13 1.93 8.58
CA ALA A 60 -0.41 0.63 8.98
C ALA A 60 0.76 -0.36 9.04
N ASP A 61 1.49 -0.33 10.14
CA ASP A 61 2.56 -1.29 10.42
C ASP A 61 1.94 -2.67 10.64
N GLY A 62 2.45 -3.68 9.94
CA GLY A 62 2.01 -5.06 10.09
C GLY A 62 2.44 -5.95 8.93
N ASP A 63 2.56 -7.25 9.22
CA ASP A 63 2.74 -8.26 8.19
C ASP A 63 1.54 -8.24 7.24
N VAL A 64 1.79 -8.08 5.95
CA VAL A 64 0.76 -8.22 4.92
C VAL A 64 0.61 -9.71 4.59
N PRO A 65 -0.48 -10.38 4.99
CA PRO A 65 -0.63 -11.81 4.73
C PRO A 65 -0.75 -12.05 3.22
N SER A 66 -0.33 -13.23 2.77
CA SER A 66 -0.41 -13.57 1.35
C SER A 66 -1.87 -13.61 0.87
N ALA A 67 -2.12 -13.30 -0.41
CA ALA A 67 -3.47 -13.42 -0.99
C ALA A 67 -4.09 -14.82 -0.77
N ALA A 68 -3.26 -15.86 -0.77
CA ALA A 68 -3.67 -17.23 -0.45
C ALA A 68 -4.13 -17.38 1.01
N TRP A 69 -3.44 -16.74 1.96
CA TRP A 69 -3.87 -16.68 3.36
C TRP A 69 -5.26 -16.03 3.47
N HIS A 70 -5.49 -14.90 2.81
CA HIS A 70 -6.80 -14.22 2.84
C HIS A 70 -7.92 -15.11 2.29
N ALA A 71 -7.70 -15.75 1.13
CA ALA A 71 -8.69 -16.66 0.53
C ALA A 71 -8.99 -17.89 1.40
N ARG A 72 -8.00 -18.39 2.16
CA ARG A 72 -8.21 -19.46 3.15
C ARG A 72 -9.05 -18.97 4.34
N VAL A 73 -8.68 -17.84 4.94
CA VAL A 73 -9.38 -17.29 6.12
C VAL A 73 -10.84 -16.94 5.80
N LEU A 74 -11.12 -16.38 4.63
CA LEU A 74 -12.50 -16.10 4.22
C LEU A 74 -13.35 -17.38 4.18
N ARG A 75 -12.83 -18.47 3.61
CA ARG A 75 -13.53 -19.76 3.60
C ARG A 75 -13.73 -20.34 5.01
N GLU A 76 -12.72 -20.24 5.87
CA GLU A 76 -12.82 -20.62 7.29
C GLU A 76 -13.87 -19.80 8.06
N LYS A 77 -14.21 -18.59 7.58
CA LYS A 77 -15.25 -17.71 8.15
C LYS A 77 -16.61 -17.83 7.47
N GLY A 78 -16.83 -18.87 6.67
CA GLY A 78 -18.14 -19.22 6.13
C GLY A 78 -18.44 -18.68 4.74
N PHE A 79 -17.46 -18.08 4.06
CA PHE A 79 -17.60 -17.79 2.63
C PHE A 79 -17.58 -19.09 1.84
N GLY A 80 -18.58 -19.32 0.99
CA GLY A 80 -18.68 -20.55 0.18
C GLY A 80 -17.55 -20.70 -0.83
N GLU A 81 -17.04 -19.58 -1.38
CA GLU A 81 -15.90 -19.56 -2.29
C GLU A 81 -15.10 -18.27 -2.11
N ALA A 82 -13.78 -18.36 -2.18
CA ALA A 82 -12.89 -17.20 -2.24
C ALA A 82 -11.60 -17.57 -2.98
N ARG A 83 -11.14 -16.71 -3.90
CA ARG A 83 -9.88 -16.87 -4.63
C ARG A 83 -9.21 -15.52 -4.92
N PRO A 84 -7.88 -15.46 -5.06
CA PRO A 84 -7.20 -14.32 -5.66
C PRO A 84 -7.67 -14.12 -7.11
N VAL A 85 -7.92 -12.86 -7.50
CA VAL A 85 -8.33 -12.52 -8.88
C VAL A 85 -7.10 -12.29 -9.77
N TRP A 86 -5.99 -11.84 -9.18
CA TRP A 86 -4.69 -11.65 -9.84
C TRP A 86 -3.60 -12.22 -8.92
N CYS A 87 -2.79 -13.14 -9.43
CA CYS A 87 -1.66 -13.74 -8.73
C CYS A 87 -0.41 -13.73 -9.62
#